data_AF-A0A345PKZ1-F1
#
_entry.id   AF-A0A345PKZ1-F1
#
_cell.length_a   1.000
_cell.length_b   1.000
_cell.length_c   1.000
_cell.angle_alpha   90.00
_cell.angle_beta   90.00
_cell.angle_gamma   90.00
#
_symmetry.space_group_name_H-M   'P 1'
#
loop_
_entity.id
_entity.type
_entity.pdbx_description
1 polymer ?
#
loop_
_entity_poly.entity_id
_entity_poly.type
_entity_poly.pdbx_seq_one_letter_code
_entity_poly.pdbx_strand_id
1 'polypeptide(L)'
;MRHPYEKFVRIELISLVIVILFGIIGLIQGFLILVFFSFYLIALSLVCDGLLHLYFRNSQQAGKQILRAVVLFIFATYLLFAL
;
A
#
# COMPACT_ATOMS: atom_id res chain seq x y z
N MET A 1 -22.59 -10.85 12.08
CA MET A 1 -23.71 -9.94 11.74
C MET A 1 -23.17 -8.53 11.59
N ARG A 2 -23.36 -7.93 10.39
CA ARG A 2 -23.01 -6.57 9.94
C ARG A 2 -21.59 -6.10 10.25
N HIS A 3 -20.62 -6.49 9.40
CA HIS A 3 -19.27 -5.92 9.37
C HIS A 3 -19.29 -4.58 8.62
N PRO A 4 -19.17 -3.42 9.29
CA PRO A 4 -18.91 -2.14 8.62
C PRO A 4 -17.56 -2.10 7.88
N TYR A 5 -16.76 -3.17 7.99
CA TYR A 5 -15.42 -3.33 7.44
C TYR A 5 -15.34 -3.82 5.99
N GLU A 6 -16.40 -4.42 5.43
CA GLU A 6 -16.38 -4.82 4.01
C GLU A 6 -16.14 -3.62 3.09
N LYS A 7 -16.59 -2.43 3.49
CA LYS A 7 -16.35 -1.20 2.72
C LYS A 7 -14.88 -0.80 2.72
N PHE A 8 -14.20 -0.91 3.85
CA PHE A 8 -12.78 -0.53 3.96
C PHE A 8 -11.89 -1.51 3.20
N VAL A 9 -12.11 -2.82 3.39
CA VAL A 9 -11.41 -3.87 2.64
C VAL A 9 -11.69 -3.76 1.14
N ARG A 10 -12.92 -3.41 0.75
CA ARG A 10 -13.27 -3.18 -0.66
C ARG A 10 -12.56 -1.94 -1.23
N ILE A 11 -12.47 -0.84 -0.48
CA ILE A 11 -11.72 0.36 -0.90
C ILE A 11 -10.24 0.04 -1.04
N GLU A 12 -9.68 -0.76 -0.14
CA GLU A 12 -8.29 -1.19 -0.19
C GLU A 12 -8.02 -2.08 -1.40
N LEU A 13 -8.88 -3.06 -1.68
CA LEU A 13 -8.82 -3.88 -2.90
C LEU A 13 -8.92 -3.03 -4.16
N ILE A 14 -9.82 -2.04 -4.20
CA ILE A 14 -9.93 -1.11 -5.33
C ILE A 14 -8.66 -0.27 -5.48
N SER A 15 -8.10 0.21 -4.37
CA SER A 15 -6.84 0.97 -4.36
C SER A 15 -5.68 0.14 -4.88
N LEU A 16 -5.59 -1.13 -4.48
CA LEU A 16 -4.60 -2.09 -4.98
C LEU A 16 -4.74 -2.33 -6.48
N VAL A 17 -5.97 -2.49 -6.98
CA VAL A 17 -6.23 -2.65 -8.42
C VAL A 17 -5.81 -1.40 -9.18
N ILE A 18 -6.12 -0.20 -8.67
CA ILE A 18 -5.71 1.07 -9.26
C ILE A 18 -4.18 1.17 -9.29
N VAL A 19 -3.51 0.86 -8.19
CA VAL A 19 -2.05 0.81 -8.12
C VAL A 19 -1.45 -0.12 -9.17
N ILE A 20 -2.02 -1.32 -9.35
CA ILE A 20 -1.53 -2.28 -10.34
C ILE A 20 -1.67 -1.70 -11.75
N LEU A 21 -2.80 -1.08 -12.07
CA LEU A 21 -3.03 -0.46 -13.38
C LEU A 21 -2.06 0.72 -13.62
N PHE A 22 -1.94 1.63 -12.66
CA PHE A 22 -1.03 2.78 -12.75
C PHE A 22 0.44 2.35 -12.77
N GLY A 23 0.81 1.34 -12.00
CA GLY A 23 2.15 0.78 -11.97
C GLY A 23 2.55 0.14 -13.31
N ILE A 24 1.66 -0.65 -13.92
CA ILE A 24 1.89 -1.25 -15.24
C ILE A 24 1.99 -0.17 -16.32
N ILE A 25 1.11 0.83 -16.31
CA ILE A 25 1.14 1.94 -17.27
C ILE A 25 2.44 2.75 -17.12
N GLY A 26 2.85 3.05 -15.89
CA GLY A 26 4.10 3.75 -15.59
C GLY A 26 5.34 2.98 -16.06
N LEU A 27 5.32 1.64 -15.94
CA LEU A 27 6.41 0.76 -16.36
C LEU A 27 6.50 0.65 -17.90
N ILE A 28 5.36 0.65 -18.60
CA ILE A 28 5.30 0.63 -20.06
C ILE A 28 5.70 1.99 -20.66
N GLN A 29 5.26 3.11 -20.07
CA GLN A 29 5.59 4.45 -20.57
C GLN A 29 6.97 4.95 -20.11
N GLY A 30 7.63 4.29 -19.16
CA GLY A 30 8.89 4.74 -18.58
C GLY A 30 8.76 5.97 -17.67
N PHE A 31 7.54 6.35 -17.28
CA PHE A 31 7.31 7.42 -16.31
C PHE A 31 7.60 6.93 -14.89
N LEU A 32 8.88 7.04 -14.51
CA LEU A 32 9.39 6.68 -13.19
C LEU A 32 8.58 7.31 -12.06
N ILE A 33 8.13 8.56 -12.23
CA ILE A 33 7.30 9.28 -11.26
C ILE A 33 5.99 8.54 -10.96
N LEU A 34 5.33 7.97 -11.97
CA LEU A 34 4.08 7.20 -11.79
C LEU A 34 4.31 5.88 -11.03
N VAL A 35 5.46 5.26 -11.28
CA VAL A 35 5.89 4.03 -10.59
C VAL A 35 6.15 4.33 -9.11
N PHE A 36 6.87 5.42 -8.80
CA PHE A 36 7.06 5.85 -7.41
C PHE A 36 5.74 6.19 -6.72
N PHE A 37 4.86 6.92 -7.40
CA PHE A 37 3.54 7.23 -6.87
C PHE A 37 2.74 5.97 -6.51
N SER A 38 2.83 4.93 -7.35
CA SER A 38 2.20 3.63 -7.09
C SER A 38 2.77 2.93 -5.86
N PHE A 39 4.10 2.97 -5.65
CA PHE A 39 4.72 2.44 -4.44
C PHE A 39 4.28 3.19 -3.17
N TYR A 40 4.17 4.52 -3.21
CA TYR A 40 3.66 5.29 -2.07
C TYR A 40 2.19 4.97 -1.76
N LEU A 41 1.35 4.78 -2.78
CA LEU A 41 -0.03 4.33 -2.60
C LEU A 41 -0.10 2.94 -1.96
N ILE A 42 0.77 2.00 -2.35
CA ILE A 42 0.87 0.68 -1.70
C ILE A 42 1.26 0.84 -0.24
N ALA A 43 2.30 1.62 0.08
CA ALA A 43 2.73 1.84 1.45
C ALA A 43 1.59 2.41 2.31
N LEU A 44 0.84 3.40 1.80
CA LEU A 44 -0.31 3.97 2.48
C LEU A 44 -1.41 2.93 2.72
N SER A 45 -1.69 2.08 1.73
CA SER A 45 -2.64 0.98 1.85
C SER A 45 -2.25 0.02 2.99
N LEU A 46 -0.98 -0.35 3.09
CA LEU A 46 -0.51 -1.24 4.17
C LEU A 46 -0.54 -0.57 5.55
N VAL A 47 -0.36 0.76 5.64
CA VAL A 47 -0.53 1.49 6.90
C VAL A 47 -1.99 1.47 7.34
N CYS A 48 -2.94 1.68 6.41
CA CYS A 48 -4.37 1.57 6.70
C CYS A 48 -4.74 0.17 7.21
N ASP A 49 -4.28 -0.89 6.54
CA ASP A 49 -4.50 -2.28 6.96
C ASP A 49 -3.90 -2.56 8.35
N GLY A 50 -2.67 -2.08 8.59
CA GLY A 50 -2.01 -2.18 9.89
C GLY A 50 -2.76 -1.48 11.03
N LEU A 51 -3.30 -0.29 10.78
CA LEU A 51 -4.15 0.45 11.72
C LEU A 51 -5.47 -0.29 12.01
N LEU A 52 -6.07 -0.93 11.00
CA LEU A 52 -7.27 -1.76 11.16
C LEU A 52 -7.00 -2.96 12.08
N HIS A 53 -5.88 -3.67 11.87
CA HIS A 53 -5.49 -4.79 12.72
C HIS A 53 -5.16 -4.37 14.17
N LEU A 54 -4.64 -3.16 14.36
CA LEU A 54 -4.36 -2.60 15.68
C LEU A 54 -5.67 -2.32 16.45
N TYR A 55 -6.69 -1.84 15.75
CA TYR A 55 -8.03 -1.60 16.30
C TYR A 55 -8.74 -2.90 16.73
N PHE A 56 -8.50 -4.01 16.01
CA PHE A 56 -9.06 -5.33 16.36
C PHE A 56 -8.28 -6.08 17.45
N ARG A 57 -7.36 -5.43 18.18
CA ARG A 57 -6.44 -6.05 19.18
C ARG A 57 -5.58 -7.18 18.59
N ASN A 58 -5.44 -7.24 17.27
CA ASN A 58 -4.62 -8.24 16.59
C ASN A 58 -3.24 -7.67 16.28
N SER A 59 -2.54 -7.27 17.34
CA SER A 59 -1.31 -6.47 17.29
C SER A 59 -0.16 -7.16 16.53
N GLN A 60 -0.18 -8.49 16.45
CA GLN A 60 0.83 -9.23 15.68
C GLN A 60 0.69 -9.05 14.17
N GLN A 61 -0.54 -8.94 13.66
CA GLN A 61 -0.78 -8.71 12.23
C GLN A 61 -0.57 -7.23 11.88
N ALA A 62 -1.00 -6.33 12.77
CA ALA A 62 -0.78 -4.90 12.66
C ALA A 62 0.71 -4.55 12.51
N GLY A 63 1.55 -5.08 13.40
CA GLY A 63 2.99 -4.86 13.35
C GLY A 63 3.63 -5.36 12.06
N LYS A 64 3.17 -6.50 11.52
CA LYS A 64 3.69 -7.05 10.25
C LYS A 64 3.30 -6.19 9.05
N GLN A 65 2.08 -5.67 8.99
CA GLN A 65 1.65 -4.79 7.90
C GLN A 65 2.33 -3.43 7.96
N ILE A 66 2.46 -2.83 9.14
CA ILE A 66 3.19 -1.56 9.31
C ILE A 66 4.66 -1.74 8.93
N LEU A 67 5.30 -2.83 9.38
CA LEU A 67 6.69 -3.12 9.02
C LEU A 67 6.85 -3.26 7.49
N ARG A 68 5.94 -3.98 6.83
CA ARG A 68 5.95 -4.10 5.36
C ARG A 68 5.75 -2.74 4.68
N ALA A 69 4.86 -1.89 5.18
CA ALA A 69 4.66 -0.54 4.67
C ALA A 69 5.95 0.29 4.76
N VAL A 70 6.61 0.25 5.92
CA VAL A 70 7.86 0.98 6.18
C VAL A 70 8.99 0.48 5.28
N VAL A 71 9.16 -0.84 5.14
CA VAL A 71 10.18 -1.43 4.26
C VAL A 71 9.92 -1.02 2.81
N LEU A 72 8.67 -1.06 2.36
CA LEU A 72 8.28 -0.70 0.99
C LEU A 72 8.47 0.79 0.72
N PHE A 73 8.17 1.65 1.71
CA PHE A 73 8.44 3.08 1.65
C PHE A 73 9.93 3.37 1.53
N ILE A 74 10.76 2.81 2.42
CA ILE A 74 12.22 2.99 2.40
C ILE A 74 12.81 2.48 1.08
N PHE A 75 12.36 1.31 0.61
CA PHE A 75 12.81 0.74 -0.66
C PHE A 75 12.45 1.63 -1.84
N ALA A 76 11.21 2.12 -1.89
CA ALA A 76 10.76 3.04 -2.94
C ALA A 76 11.52 4.37 -2.91
N THR A 77 11.76 4.95 -1.74
CA THR A 77 12.55 6.18 -1.61
C THR A 77 14.01 5.95 -2.01
N TYR A 78 14.62 4.85 -1.60
CA TYR A 78 15.99 4.50 -2.01
C TYR A 78 16.11 4.36 -3.53
N LEU A 79 15.16 3.66 -4.14
CA LEU A 79 15.14 3.44 -5.59
C LEU A 79 14.93 4.77 -6.35
N LEU A 80 14.26 5.76 -5.75
CA LEU A 80 14.13 7.11 -6.29
C LEU A 80 15.46 7.86 -6.30
N PHE A 81 16.23 7.78 -5.21
CA PHE A 81 17.52 8.46 -5.10
C PHE A 81 18.67 7.74 -5.82
N ALA A 82 18.54 6.43 -6.07
CA ALA A 82 19.56 5.62 -6.73
C ALA A 82 19.51 5.70 -8.27
N LEU A 83 18.44 6.27 -8.83
CA LEU A 83 18.16 6.35 -10.26
C LEU A 83 18.43 7.76 -10.80
#